data_AF-A8AM36-F1
#
_entry.id   AF-A8AM36-F1
#
_cell.length_a   1.000
_cell.length_b   1.000
_cell.length_c   1.000
_cell.angle_alpha   90.00
_cell.angle_beta   90.00
_cell.angle_gamma   90.00
#
_symmetry.space_group_name_H-M   'P 1'
#
loop_
_entity.id
_entity.type
_entity.pdbx_description
1 polymer ?
#
loop_
_entity_poly.entity_id
_entity_poly.type
_entity_poly.pdbx_seq_one_letter_code
_entity_poly.pdbx_strand_id
1 'polypeptide(L)'
;MMSGLHSWLLDKSTSDTYMFIKRLSANDTGATGGHQVGIYIPSGIVEHLFPSINHTRDLNPSVMLNAHTSSHNCPDSEARAIYYNGRFFGKTRNEKRITRWGGGKNPLQDPENTGALALLAFDHHQGSDSQFVDIWVCHNAEEEDIVESSLGEIVPGSLVYGPANEILGGLALKEPVSSGYRLPEEWRTNFPSGKEIIQYAAAHYSPNVIGPDKQLIERRRVEYEIFLLVEEMHVLGIVQSGFGSVNEFIALANSVSNRRKSRAGKSLELHLEQLFNEHGLKTFETQAVTEGNKKPDFLFPSAQAYHDEAFPEQKLRMLAVKTTCKDRWRQILNEADRIQDIYLFTLQEGVSVAQFQEMQQERVRLVVPSSLHDKYPKAIREYLISLETFIDETKSLYVD
;
A
#
# COMPACT_ATOMS: atom_id res chain seq x y z
N MET A 1 18.00 -21.67 11.85
CA MET A 1 16.77 -21.61 12.67
C MET A 1 15.75 -20.81 11.89
N MET A 2 14.52 -21.30 11.71
CA MET A 2 13.46 -20.51 11.07
C MET A 2 13.20 -19.27 11.94
N SER A 3 12.99 -18.11 11.30
CA SER A 3 12.56 -16.90 12.02
C SER A 3 11.21 -17.16 12.69
N GLY A 4 10.94 -16.47 13.82
CA GLY A 4 9.65 -16.60 14.52
C GLY A 4 8.46 -16.34 13.60
N LEU A 5 8.59 -15.37 12.69
CA LEU A 5 7.59 -15.06 11.66
C LEU A 5 7.32 -16.25 10.74
N HIS A 6 8.36 -16.93 10.23
CA HIS A 6 8.18 -18.05 9.32
C HIS A 6 7.46 -19.22 9.99
N SER A 7 7.78 -19.50 11.25
CA SER A 7 7.07 -20.51 12.04
C SER A 7 5.62 -20.13 12.28
N TRP A 8 5.35 -18.85 12.57
CA TRP A 8 4.00 -18.33 12.77
C TRP A 8 3.16 -18.40 11.49
N LEU A 9 3.70 -17.99 10.35
CA LEU A 9 3.00 -18.08 9.06
C LEU A 9 2.66 -19.53 8.71
N LEU A 10 3.58 -20.47 8.94
CA LEU A 10 3.34 -21.89 8.70
C LEU A 10 2.23 -22.45 9.61
N ASP A 11 2.24 -22.09 10.89
CA ASP A 11 1.18 -22.45 11.86
C ASP A 11 -0.19 -21.95 11.39
N LYS A 12 -0.30 -20.68 11.00
CA LYS A 12 -1.57 -20.10 10.55
C LYS A 12 -2.04 -20.68 9.22
N SER A 13 -1.13 -20.99 8.30
CA SER A 13 -1.47 -21.59 7.00
C SER A 13 -2.12 -22.98 7.11
N THR A 14 -1.89 -23.69 8.21
CA THR A 14 -2.40 -25.06 8.43
C THR A 14 -3.60 -25.12 9.39
N SER A 15 -3.92 -23.99 10.02
CA SER A 15 -5.00 -23.85 10.98
C SER A 15 -6.28 -23.32 10.31
N ASP A 16 -7.46 -23.62 10.88
CA ASP A 16 -8.74 -23.04 10.47
C ASP A 16 -8.84 -21.59 10.97
N THR A 17 -8.04 -20.73 10.36
CA THR A 17 -7.95 -19.32 10.69
C THR A 17 -8.31 -18.46 9.50
N TYR A 18 -8.93 -17.33 9.80
CA TYR A 18 -9.26 -16.32 8.81
C TYR A 18 -8.33 -15.13 9.01
N MET A 19 -7.62 -14.75 7.97
CA MET A 19 -6.56 -13.78 8.06
C MET A 19 -7.00 -12.43 7.50
N PHE A 20 -6.53 -11.37 8.14
CA PHE A 20 -6.67 -9.99 7.68
C PHE A 20 -5.31 -9.30 7.71
N ILE A 21 -4.90 -8.79 6.56
CA ILE A 21 -3.61 -8.16 6.35
C ILE A 21 -3.83 -6.74 5.82
N LYS A 22 -3.11 -5.78 6.42
CA LYS A 22 -3.09 -4.40 5.98
C LYS A 22 -1.80 -3.71 6.43
N ARG A 23 -1.48 -2.57 5.82
CA ARG A 23 -0.54 -1.61 6.43
C ARG A 23 -1.27 -0.72 7.43
N LEU A 24 -0.66 -0.45 8.58
CA LEU A 24 -1.26 0.38 9.63
C LEU A 24 -1.27 1.85 9.20
N SER A 25 -2.46 2.46 9.17
CA SER A 25 -2.58 3.91 8.93
C SER A 25 -2.29 4.69 10.21
N ALA A 26 -2.01 5.98 10.08
CA ALA A 26 -1.84 6.86 11.25
C ALA A 26 -3.09 6.95 12.14
N ASN A 27 -4.28 6.61 11.62
CA ASN A 27 -5.48 6.51 12.44
C ASN A 27 -5.54 5.19 13.21
N ASP A 28 -5.09 4.08 12.62
CA ASP A 28 -5.11 2.77 13.29
C ASP A 28 -4.22 2.78 14.53
N THR A 29 -3.00 3.32 14.40
CA THR A 29 -1.99 3.44 15.47
C THR A 29 -2.29 4.55 16.48
N GLY A 30 -3.24 5.43 16.17
CA GLY A 30 -3.54 6.62 16.99
C GLY A 30 -2.57 7.78 16.78
N ALA A 31 -1.63 7.71 15.83
CA ALA A 31 -0.70 8.79 15.50
C ALA A 31 -1.40 10.12 15.11
N THR A 32 -2.64 10.07 14.61
CA THR A 32 -3.43 11.28 14.33
C THR A 32 -3.93 12.03 15.58
N GLY A 33 -3.81 11.43 16.77
CA GLY A 33 -4.28 12.00 18.05
C GLY A 33 -5.80 12.06 18.19
N GLY A 34 -6.55 11.45 17.26
CA GLY A 34 -8.01 11.39 17.33
C GLY A 34 -8.53 10.39 18.37
N HIS A 35 -9.75 10.58 18.86
CA HIS A 35 -10.41 9.64 19.77
C HIS A 35 -10.79 8.30 19.10
N GLN A 36 -10.75 8.23 17.77
CA GLN A 36 -11.13 7.05 16.98
C GLN A 36 -9.93 6.15 16.71
N VAL A 37 -9.37 5.58 17.77
CA VAL A 37 -8.25 4.62 17.67
C VAL A 37 -8.81 3.20 17.51
N GLY A 38 -8.22 2.45 16.58
CA GLY A 38 -8.60 1.07 16.30
C GLY A 38 -8.58 0.75 14.82
N ILE A 39 -8.39 -0.52 14.51
CA ILE A 39 -8.20 -1.01 13.15
C ILE A 39 -9.54 -1.02 12.43
N TYR A 40 -9.60 -0.35 11.28
CA TYR A 40 -10.76 -0.46 10.37
C TYR A 40 -10.89 -1.87 9.79
N ILE A 41 -12.12 -2.39 9.76
CA ILE A 41 -12.43 -3.71 9.20
C ILE A 41 -13.54 -3.59 8.14
N PRO A 42 -13.32 -4.12 6.92
CA PRO A 42 -14.34 -4.24 5.89
C PRO A 42 -15.63 -4.91 6.36
N SER A 43 -16.76 -4.52 5.76
CA SER A 43 -18.05 -5.15 6.07
C SER A 43 -18.06 -6.65 5.70
N GLY A 44 -17.37 -7.05 4.63
CA GLY A 44 -17.24 -8.46 4.25
C GLY A 44 -16.57 -9.30 5.34
N ILE A 45 -15.48 -8.80 5.94
CA ILE A 45 -14.84 -9.49 7.08
C ILE A 45 -15.79 -9.59 8.28
N VAL A 46 -16.52 -8.52 8.60
CA VAL A 46 -17.43 -8.50 9.76
C VAL A 46 -18.55 -9.54 9.61
N GLU A 47 -19.04 -9.76 8.41
CA GLU A 47 -20.06 -10.78 8.14
C GLU A 47 -19.57 -12.19 8.49
N HIS A 48 -18.29 -12.47 8.23
CA HIS A 48 -17.66 -13.76 8.53
C HIS A 48 -17.21 -13.89 9.99
N LEU A 49 -16.57 -12.85 10.53
CA LEU A 49 -15.91 -12.92 11.84
C LEU A 49 -16.78 -12.47 13.00
N PHE A 50 -17.73 -11.56 12.79
CA PHE A 50 -18.54 -10.98 13.86
C PHE A 50 -20.01 -10.82 13.42
N PRO A 51 -20.68 -11.92 13.01
CA PRO A 51 -22.06 -11.84 12.53
C PRO A 51 -23.02 -11.25 13.57
N SER A 52 -22.76 -11.39 14.87
CA SER A 52 -23.65 -10.87 15.91
C SER A 52 -23.74 -9.34 15.94
N ILE A 53 -22.69 -8.64 15.51
CA ILE A 53 -22.66 -7.17 15.51
C ILE A 53 -23.13 -6.58 14.18
N ASN A 54 -23.33 -7.40 13.15
CA ASN A 54 -23.69 -6.96 11.80
C ASN A 54 -25.18 -6.63 11.66
N HIS A 55 -25.68 -5.74 12.51
CA HIS A 55 -27.08 -5.29 12.49
C HIS A 55 -27.26 -3.84 12.90
N THR A 56 -28.45 -3.30 12.67
CA THR A 56 -28.83 -1.91 12.98
C THR A 56 -29.96 -1.81 14.02
N ARG A 57 -30.24 -2.91 14.75
CA ARG A 57 -31.27 -2.96 15.80
C ARG A 57 -30.95 -2.05 16.99
N ASP A 58 -29.69 -2.05 17.41
CA ASP A 58 -29.18 -1.29 18.55
C ASP A 58 -28.06 -0.34 18.12
N LEU A 59 -27.86 0.74 18.86
CA LEU A 59 -26.76 1.68 18.63
C LEU A 59 -25.43 1.05 19.07
N ASN A 60 -24.47 1.00 18.14
CA ASN A 60 -23.11 0.54 18.36
C ASN A 60 -22.97 -0.89 18.94
N PRO A 61 -23.54 -1.93 18.30
CA PRO A 61 -23.38 -3.30 18.75
C PRO A 61 -21.90 -3.71 18.73
N SER A 62 -21.51 -4.55 19.69
CA SER A 62 -20.11 -4.94 19.86
C SER A 62 -19.96 -6.28 20.56
N VAL A 63 -18.86 -6.98 20.30
CA VAL A 63 -18.45 -8.22 20.96
C VAL A 63 -16.98 -8.11 21.39
N MET A 64 -16.61 -8.84 22.44
CA MET A 64 -15.23 -8.93 22.92
C MET A 64 -14.52 -10.14 22.32
N LEU A 65 -13.22 -10.02 22.11
CA LEU A 65 -12.35 -11.12 21.70
C LEU A 65 -11.00 -11.01 22.41
N ASN A 66 -10.39 -12.16 22.68
CA ASN A 66 -9.04 -12.22 23.23
C ASN A 66 -8.03 -11.90 22.11
N ALA A 67 -7.08 -11.02 22.41
CA ALA A 67 -6.04 -10.60 21.47
C ALA A 67 -4.66 -10.98 22.03
N HIS A 68 -3.99 -11.87 21.32
CA HIS A 68 -2.59 -12.23 21.54
C HIS A 68 -1.72 -11.58 20.45
N THR A 69 -0.50 -11.17 20.81
CA THR A 69 0.45 -10.61 19.85
C THR A 69 1.71 -11.45 19.85
N SER A 70 1.89 -12.26 18.81
CA SER A 70 3.05 -13.14 18.65
C SER A 70 4.33 -12.40 18.25
N SER A 71 4.19 -11.26 17.56
CA SER A 71 5.34 -10.46 17.10
C SER A 71 6.08 -9.76 18.25
N HIS A 72 5.36 -9.20 19.22
CA HIS A 72 5.93 -8.34 20.26
C HIS A 72 5.63 -8.92 21.65
N ASN A 73 6.56 -8.75 22.58
CA ASN A 73 6.33 -9.15 23.97
C ASN A 73 5.42 -8.12 24.68
N CYS A 74 4.10 -8.28 24.52
CA CYS A 74 3.09 -7.51 25.21
C CYS A 74 2.03 -8.43 25.84
N PRO A 75 1.39 -8.01 26.94
CA PRO A 75 0.36 -8.83 27.59
C PRO A 75 -0.84 -8.99 26.67
N ASP A 76 -1.47 -10.17 26.74
CA ASP A 76 -2.77 -10.41 26.13
C ASP A 76 -3.80 -9.39 26.61
N SER A 77 -4.73 -9.06 25.73
CA SER A 77 -5.75 -8.05 26.00
C SER A 77 -7.13 -8.53 25.54
N GLU A 78 -8.17 -7.91 26.10
CA GLU A 78 -9.53 -8.09 25.61
C GLU A 78 -9.87 -6.95 24.64
N ALA A 79 -9.78 -7.26 23.35
CA ALA A 79 -10.16 -6.35 22.28
C ALA A 79 -11.68 -6.30 22.11
N ARG A 80 -12.17 -5.29 21.39
CA ARG A 80 -13.60 -5.07 21.13
C ARG A 80 -13.85 -4.85 19.65
N ALA A 81 -14.55 -5.77 19.01
CA ALA A 81 -15.14 -5.55 17.69
C ALA A 81 -16.43 -4.75 17.84
N ILE A 82 -16.57 -3.65 17.10
CA ILE A 82 -17.69 -2.72 17.23
C ILE A 82 -18.14 -2.18 15.87
N TYR A 83 -19.45 -2.11 15.67
CA TYR A 83 -20.05 -1.46 14.50
C TYR A 83 -20.56 -0.07 14.88
N TYR A 84 -19.81 0.98 14.52
CA TYR A 84 -20.25 2.36 14.66
C TYR A 84 -21.34 2.70 13.64
N ASN A 85 -22.59 2.39 13.98
CA ASN A 85 -23.77 2.46 13.12
C ASN A 85 -24.62 3.72 13.35
N GLY A 86 -24.02 4.79 13.90
CA GLY A 86 -24.73 6.02 14.27
C GLY A 86 -25.55 6.66 13.15
N ARG A 87 -25.24 6.38 11.87
CA ARG A 87 -26.02 6.77 10.70
C ARG A 87 -27.49 6.35 10.78
N PHE A 88 -27.78 5.21 11.40
CA PHE A 88 -29.14 4.70 11.59
C PHE A 88 -29.85 5.28 12.83
N PHE A 89 -29.13 6.12 13.59
CA PHE A 89 -29.57 6.70 14.86
C PHE A 89 -29.31 8.22 14.91
N GLY A 90 -29.48 8.91 13.76
CA GLY A 90 -29.41 10.38 13.68
C GLY A 90 -28.00 10.99 13.72
N LYS A 91 -26.94 10.19 13.55
CA LYS A 91 -25.55 10.64 13.42
C LYS A 91 -25.03 10.32 12.00
N THR A 92 -23.71 10.43 11.77
CA THR A 92 -23.12 10.21 10.43
C THR A 92 -22.32 8.91 10.28
N ARG A 93 -21.87 8.31 11.39
CA ARG A 93 -20.93 7.17 11.36
C ARG A 93 -21.56 5.89 10.84
N ASN A 94 -20.82 5.18 10.00
CA ASN A 94 -21.20 3.88 9.45
C ASN A 94 -19.96 3.04 9.12
N GLU A 95 -19.24 2.58 10.14
CA GLU A 95 -17.95 1.89 10.00
C GLU A 95 -17.78 0.80 11.06
N LYS A 96 -16.96 -0.22 10.79
CA LYS A 96 -16.65 -1.30 11.73
C LYS A 96 -15.17 -1.26 12.09
N ARG A 97 -14.86 -1.51 13.36
CA ARG A 97 -13.48 -1.49 13.87
C ARG A 97 -13.25 -2.54 14.94
N ILE A 98 -12.00 -2.95 15.13
CA ILE A 98 -11.54 -3.55 16.39
C ILE A 98 -10.67 -2.54 17.14
N THR A 99 -10.96 -2.40 18.42
CA THR A 99 -10.37 -1.41 19.33
C THR A 99 -10.05 -2.07 20.68
N ARG A 100 -9.51 -1.31 21.64
CA ARG A 100 -9.09 -1.78 22.97
C ARG A 100 -8.00 -2.86 22.95
N TRP A 101 -6.99 -2.71 22.09
CA TRP A 101 -5.85 -3.64 21.99
C TRP A 101 -4.91 -3.67 23.20
N GLY A 102 -5.23 -3.01 24.32
CA GLY A 102 -4.34 -2.90 25.48
C GLY A 102 -3.56 -1.58 25.59
N GLY A 103 -3.89 -0.57 24.77
CA GLY A 103 -3.27 0.75 24.81
C GLY A 103 -1.89 0.79 24.14
N GLY A 104 -1.11 1.84 24.40
CA GLY A 104 0.18 2.08 23.71
C GLY A 104 1.30 1.06 23.98
N LYS A 105 1.04 0.02 24.78
CA LYS A 105 1.94 -1.14 24.91
C LYS A 105 1.73 -2.19 23.82
N ASN A 106 0.58 -2.15 23.14
CA ASN A 106 0.30 -3.03 22.03
C ASN A 106 0.80 -2.38 20.73
N PRO A 107 1.54 -3.11 19.87
CA PRO A 107 2.12 -2.54 18.66
C PRO A 107 1.08 -1.98 17.68
N LEU A 108 -0.18 -2.45 17.71
CA LEU A 108 -1.27 -1.90 16.89
C LEU A 108 -1.73 -0.50 17.32
N GLN A 109 -1.39 -0.07 18.54
CA GLN A 109 -1.69 1.27 19.07
C GLN A 109 -0.41 2.04 19.39
N ASP A 110 0.71 1.66 18.77
CA ASP A 110 1.96 2.40 18.82
C ASP A 110 2.09 3.29 17.57
N PRO A 111 2.09 4.62 17.70
CA PRO A 111 2.30 5.55 16.60
C PRO A 111 3.53 5.25 15.74
N GLU A 112 4.59 4.68 16.31
CA GLU A 112 5.83 4.38 15.59
C GLU A 112 5.70 3.19 14.63
N ASN A 113 4.64 2.39 14.75
CA ASN A 113 4.27 1.34 13.79
C ASN A 113 3.41 1.86 12.64
N THR A 114 3.23 3.17 12.50
CA THR A 114 2.52 3.74 11.34
C THR A 114 3.26 3.37 10.05
N GLY A 115 2.54 2.77 9.10
CA GLY A 115 3.06 2.24 7.84
C GLY A 115 3.48 0.76 7.87
N ALA A 116 3.65 0.17 9.07
CA ALA A 116 4.06 -1.22 9.22
C ALA A 116 3.00 -2.19 8.68
N LEU A 117 3.44 -3.31 8.12
CA LEU A 117 2.56 -4.42 7.74
C LEU A 117 2.07 -5.15 9.00
N ALA A 118 0.75 -5.35 9.10
CA ALA A 118 0.12 -6.08 10.19
C ALA A 118 -0.73 -7.23 9.63
N LEU A 119 -0.59 -8.40 10.26
CA LEU A 119 -1.32 -9.63 9.97
C LEU A 119 -2.11 -10.01 11.23
N LEU A 120 -3.41 -10.20 11.07
CA LEU A 120 -4.33 -10.59 12.13
C LEU A 120 -4.96 -11.93 11.74
N ALA A 121 -4.65 -12.99 12.48
CA ALA A 121 -5.18 -14.33 12.27
C ALA A 121 -6.28 -14.60 13.32
N PHE A 122 -7.53 -14.59 12.87
CA PHE A 122 -8.70 -14.85 13.70
C PHE A 122 -9.03 -16.33 13.72
N ASP A 123 -9.47 -16.82 14.88
CA ASP A 123 -10.21 -18.07 14.91
C ASP A 123 -11.52 -17.92 14.12
N HIS A 124 -11.90 -18.95 13.37
CA HIS A 124 -13.08 -18.89 12.54
C HIS A 124 -13.91 -20.15 12.68
N HIS A 125 -15.17 -19.96 13.06
CA HIS A 125 -16.17 -20.99 13.16
C HIS A 125 -17.45 -20.48 12.52
N GLN A 126 -17.99 -21.25 11.57
CA GLN A 126 -19.10 -20.80 10.74
C GLN A 126 -20.33 -20.42 11.58
N GLY A 127 -20.77 -19.16 11.45
CA GLY A 127 -21.98 -18.65 12.09
C GLY A 127 -21.81 -18.17 13.54
N SER A 128 -20.60 -18.15 14.07
CA SER A 128 -20.29 -17.61 15.40
C SER A 128 -19.27 -16.48 15.32
N ASP A 129 -19.30 -15.59 16.31
CA ASP A 129 -18.26 -14.56 16.43
C ASP A 129 -16.90 -15.19 16.77
N SER A 130 -15.84 -14.67 16.17
CA SER A 130 -14.45 -14.94 16.53
C SER A 130 -14.21 -14.53 17.98
N GLN A 131 -13.59 -15.44 18.74
CA GLN A 131 -13.29 -15.26 20.16
C GLN A 131 -11.81 -14.96 20.40
N PHE A 132 -10.97 -15.17 19.40
CA PHE A 132 -9.52 -15.05 19.51
C PHE A 132 -8.88 -14.50 18.23
N VAL A 133 -7.91 -13.61 18.42
CA VAL A 133 -7.04 -13.13 17.35
C VAL A 133 -5.58 -13.21 17.77
N ASP A 134 -4.75 -13.76 16.89
CA ASP A 134 -3.30 -13.76 17.00
C ASP A 134 -2.71 -12.77 16.00
N ILE A 135 -1.81 -11.91 16.47
CA ILE A 135 -1.39 -10.70 15.76
C ILE A 135 0.11 -10.72 15.50
N TRP A 136 0.48 -10.46 14.25
CA TRP A 136 1.85 -10.15 13.86
C TRP A 136 1.93 -8.73 13.28
N VAL A 137 2.68 -7.84 13.93
CA VAL A 137 3.09 -6.54 13.37
C VAL A 137 4.54 -6.67 12.97
N CYS A 138 4.86 -6.45 11.69
CA CYS A 138 6.22 -6.59 11.20
C CYS A 138 7.14 -5.55 11.86
N HIS A 139 8.27 -6.00 12.40
CA HIS A 139 9.22 -5.13 13.10
C HIS A 139 10.02 -4.21 12.18
N ASN A 140 10.29 -4.69 10.97
CA ASN A 140 11.21 -4.06 10.03
C ASN A 140 10.89 -4.49 8.59
N ALA A 141 11.57 -3.85 7.64
CA ALA A 141 11.44 -4.15 6.21
C ALA A 141 11.75 -5.62 5.87
N GLU A 142 12.66 -6.30 6.58
CA GLU A 142 13.01 -7.70 6.30
C GLU A 142 11.84 -8.65 6.56
N GLU A 143 11.11 -8.45 7.66
CA GLU A 143 9.88 -9.21 7.95
C GLU A 143 8.78 -8.93 6.91
N GLU A 144 8.65 -7.67 6.50
CA GLU A 144 7.71 -7.31 5.43
C GLU A 144 8.07 -7.98 4.11
N ASP A 145 9.36 -8.00 3.75
CA ASP A 145 9.85 -8.62 2.52
C ASP A 145 9.58 -10.14 2.53
N ILE A 146 9.66 -10.81 3.69
CA ILE A 146 9.27 -12.22 3.84
C ILE A 146 7.79 -12.39 3.48
N VAL A 147 6.89 -11.58 4.03
CA VAL A 147 5.44 -11.68 3.79
C VAL A 147 5.10 -11.33 2.32
N GLU A 148 5.65 -10.24 1.81
CA GLU A 148 5.40 -9.75 0.45
C GLU A 148 6.05 -10.65 -0.61
N SER A 149 7.09 -11.43 -0.27
CA SER A 149 7.65 -12.45 -1.16
C SER A 149 6.63 -13.56 -1.49
N SER A 150 5.68 -13.83 -0.59
CA SER A 150 4.61 -14.81 -0.81
C SER A 150 3.34 -14.15 -1.36
N LEU A 151 2.93 -13.01 -0.80
CA LEU A 151 1.64 -12.39 -1.10
C LEU A 151 1.67 -11.40 -2.28
N GLY A 152 2.86 -10.94 -2.65
CA GLY A 152 3.05 -9.71 -3.43
C GLY A 152 3.01 -8.47 -2.53
N GLU A 153 3.37 -7.32 -3.12
CA GLU A 153 3.40 -6.03 -2.42
C GLU A 153 2.01 -5.68 -1.84
N ILE A 154 1.97 -5.34 -0.56
CA ILE A 154 0.76 -4.87 0.13
C ILE A 154 0.78 -3.35 0.16
N VAL A 155 0.05 -2.73 -0.75
CA VAL A 155 -0.02 -1.27 -0.89
C VAL A 155 -0.75 -0.65 0.31
N PRO A 156 -0.34 0.53 0.83
CA PRO A 156 -1.11 1.27 1.83
C PRO A 156 -2.57 1.48 1.40
N GLY A 157 -3.51 1.34 2.34
CA GLY A 157 -4.96 1.40 2.09
C GLY A 157 -5.57 0.14 1.46
N SER A 158 -4.75 -0.80 0.95
CA SER A 158 -5.26 -2.11 0.51
C SER A 158 -5.60 -2.99 1.71
N LEU A 159 -6.61 -3.85 1.52
CA LEU A 159 -7.15 -4.74 2.54
C LEU A 159 -7.16 -6.14 1.94
N VAL A 160 -6.36 -7.05 2.51
CA VAL A 160 -6.28 -8.45 2.06
C VAL A 160 -6.88 -9.31 3.16
N TYR A 161 -7.88 -10.12 2.83
CA TYR A 161 -8.56 -10.96 3.81
C TYR A 161 -9.17 -12.21 3.19
N GLY A 162 -9.32 -13.27 3.99
CA GLY A 162 -9.76 -14.59 3.54
C GLY A 162 -9.24 -15.72 4.44
N PRO A 163 -9.54 -16.98 4.09
CA PRO A 163 -8.95 -18.15 4.75
C PRO A 163 -7.41 -18.11 4.70
N ALA A 164 -6.75 -18.41 5.81
CA ALA A 164 -5.29 -18.27 5.91
C ALA A 164 -4.52 -19.22 4.98
N ASN A 165 -5.03 -20.44 4.78
CA ASN A 165 -4.47 -21.43 3.84
C ASN A 165 -4.51 -20.94 2.38
N GLU A 166 -5.51 -20.15 2.02
CA GLU A 166 -5.65 -19.56 0.70
C GLU A 166 -4.77 -18.33 0.52
N ILE A 167 -4.76 -17.41 1.48
CA ILE A 167 -3.93 -16.20 1.41
C ILE A 167 -2.45 -16.57 1.43
N LEU A 168 -2.01 -17.38 2.41
CA LEU A 168 -0.60 -17.76 2.59
C LEU A 168 -0.11 -18.78 1.55
N GLY A 169 -1.01 -19.32 0.73
CA GLY A 169 -0.68 -20.26 -0.36
C GLY A 169 0.15 -19.66 -1.51
N GLY A 170 0.51 -18.38 -1.45
CA GLY A 170 1.47 -17.74 -2.37
C GLY A 170 0.85 -17.18 -3.67
N LEU A 171 -0.46 -17.34 -3.84
CA LEU A 171 -1.22 -16.73 -4.93
C LEU A 171 -2.37 -15.95 -4.30
N ALA A 172 -2.23 -14.63 -4.19
CA ALA A 172 -3.29 -13.77 -3.69
C ALA A 172 -4.59 -14.02 -4.50
N LEU A 173 -5.59 -14.60 -3.83
CA LEU A 173 -6.96 -14.67 -4.32
C LEU A 173 -7.52 -13.26 -4.36
N LYS A 174 -8.16 -12.89 -5.47
CA LYS A 174 -8.72 -11.56 -5.65
C LYS A 174 -10.10 -11.68 -6.25
N GLU A 175 -11.00 -10.80 -5.81
CA GLU A 175 -12.35 -10.77 -6.32
C GLU A 175 -12.35 -10.54 -7.83
N PRO A 176 -13.23 -11.22 -8.58
CA PRO A 176 -13.34 -11.04 -10.02
C PRO A 176 -13.71 -9.59 -10.34
N VAL A 177 -12.96 -8.97 -11.25
CA VAL A 177 -13.20 -7.58 -11.68
C VAL A 177 -14.43 -7.54 -12.59
N SER A 178 -15.33 -6.59 -12.35
CA SER A 178 -16.52 -6.37 -13.20
C SER A 178 -16.11 -5.98 -14.62
N SER A 179 -16.74 -6.63 -15.61
CA SER A 179 -16.39 -6.68 -17.05
C SER A 179 -16.64 -5.41 -17.89
N GLY A 180 -16.52 -4.22 -17.30
CA GLY A 180 -16.77 -2.95 -17.98
C GLY A 180 -15.69 -2.52 -18.99
N TYR A 181 -14.50 -3.12 -18.94
CA TYR A 181 -13.36 -2.75 -19.75
C TYR A 181 -13.37 -3.43 -21.14
N ARG A 182 -13.31 -2.64 -22.21
CA ARG A 182 -13.22 -3.12 -23.60
C ARG A 182 -11.78 -3.17 -24.08
N LEU A 183 -11.08 -4.26 -23.74
CA LEU A 183 -9.65 -4.42 -24.03
C LEU A 183 -9.37 -4.64 -25.54
N PRO A 184 -8.21 -4.16 -26.06
CA PRO A 184 -7.77 -4.45 -27.42
C PRO A 184 -7.72 -5.96 -27.72
N GLU A 185 -8.16 -6.38 -28.91
CA GLU A 185 -8.20 -7.80 -29.28
C GLU A 185 -6.81 -8.44 -29.28
N GLU A 186 -5.79 -7.68 -29.69
CA GLU A 186 -4.39 -8.11 -29.69
C GLU A 186 -3.87 -8.50 -28.29
N TRP A 187 -4.47 -7.98 -27.21
CA TRP A 187 -4.09 -8.34 -25.85
C TRP A 187 -4.55 -9.75 -25.46
N ARG A 188 -5.38 -10.41 -26.27
CA ARG A 188 -5.71 -11.84 -26.10
C ARG A 188 -4.52 -12.74 -26.42
N THR A 189 -3.68 -12.34 -27.36
CA THR A 189 -2.54 -13.15 -27.82
C THR A 189 -1.21 -12.63 -27.29
N ASN A 190 -1.08 -11.31 -27.15
CA ASN A 190 0.13 -10.65 -26.68
C ASN A 190 -0.11 -10.04 -25.30
N PHE A 191 0.74 -10.36 -24.32
CA PHE A 191 0.62 -9.74 -23.01
C PHE A 191 1.21 -8.31 -23.06
N PRO A 192 0.41 -7.25 -22.88
CA PRO A 192 0.91 -5.88 -22.90
C PRO A 192 1.88 -5.60 -21.76
N SER A 193 2.85 -4.73 -22.02
CA SER A 193 3.74 -4.16 -21.01
C SER A 193 2.97 -3.28 -20.02
N GLY A 194 3.57 -3.05 -18.84
CA GLY A 194 2.99 -2.14 -17.85
C GLY A 194 2.77 -0.73 -18.40
N LYS A 195 3.68 -0.24 -19.25
CA LYS A 195 3.55 1.07 -19.90
C LYS A 195 2.36 1.15 -20.85
N GLU A 196 2.11 0.10 -21.64
CA GLU A 196 0.95 0.03 -22.54
C GLU A 196 -0.36 0.01 -21.76
N ILE A 197 -0.43 -0.76 -20.67
CA ILE A 197 -1.63 -0.77 -19.79
C ILE A 197 -1.87 0.62 -19.19
N ILE A 198 -0.84 1.28 -18.68
CA ILE A 198 -0.94 2.61 -18.06
C ILE A 198 -1.40 3.66 -19.08
N GLN A 199 -0.79 3.67 -20.27
CA GLN A 199 -1.18 4.58 -21.35
C GLN A 199 -2.63 4.37 -21.79
N TYR A 200 -3.03 3.11 -21.93
CA TYR A 200 -4.39 2.74 -22.28
C TYR A 200 -5.40 3.12 -21.18
N ALA A 201 -5.08 2.88 -19.91
CA ALA A 201 -5.90 3.28 -18.76
C ALA A 201 -6.13 4.80 -18.75
N ALA A 202 -5.07 5.58 -18.92
CA ALA A 202 -5.11 7.03 -18.97
C ALA A 202 -5.98 7.55 -20.12
N ALA A 203 -5.80 7.01 -21.33
CA ALA A 203 -6.49 7.47 -22.53
C ALA A 203 -7.99 7.10 -22.56
N HIS A 204 -8.36 5.91 -22.07
CA HIS A 204 -9.69 5.35 -22.31
C HIS A 204 -10.65 5.43 -21.12
N TYR A 205 -10.15 5.39 -19.88
CA TYR A 205 -11.01 5.24 -18.69
C TYR A 205 -10.84 6.36 -17.66
N SER A 206 -9.77 7.16 -17.76
CA SER A 206 -9.59 8.35 -16.94
C SER A 206 -9.42 9.67 -17.72
N PRO A 207 -10.03 9.86 -18.91
CA PRO A 207 -9.75 11.06 -19.73
C PRO A 207 -10.26 12.36 -19.11
N ASN A 208 -11.30 12.28 -18.28
CA ASN A 208 -11.97 13.44 -17.69
C ASN A 208 -11.49 13.75 -16.26
N VAL A 209 -10.54 12.99 -15.72
CA VAL A 209 -10.00 13.24 -14.38
C VAL A 209 -9.01 14.40 -14.47
N ILE A 210 -9.29 15.48 -13.74
CA ILE A 210 -8.50 16.72 -13.76
C ILE A 210 -7.57 16.75 -12.55
N GLY A 211 -6.31 17.13 -12.81
CA GLY A 211 -5.27 17.31 -11.80
C GLY A 211 -4.44 16.03 -11.57
N PRO A 212 -3.11 16.15 -11.46
CA PRO A 212 -2.21 15.00 -11.42
C PRO A 212 -2.46 14.11 -10.19
N ASP A 213 -2.80 14.68 -9.03
CA ASP A 213 -3.12 13.92 -7.81
C ASP A 213 -4.30 12.95 -8.01
N LYS A 214 -5.41 13.44 -8.57
CA LYS A 214 -6.60 12.62 -8.80
C LYS A 214 -6.39 11.62 -9.93
N GLN A 215 -5.68 12.05 -10.98
CA GLN A 215 -5.32 11.19 -12.10
C GLN A 215 -4.49 9.99 -11.63
N LEU A 216 -3.49 10.19 -10.77
CA LEU A 216 -2.66 9.10 -10.26
C LEU A 216 -3.47 8.04 -9.54
N ILE A 217 -4.32 8.45 -8.59
CA ILE A 217 -5.13 7.52 -7.79
C ILE A 217 -6.07 6.71 -8.67
N GLU A 218 -6.79 7.39 -9.57
CA GLU A 218 -7.77 6.72 -10.43
C GLU A 218 -7.10 5.83 -11.49
N ARG A 219 -6.05 6.31 -12.15
CA ARG A 219 -5.35 5.55 -13.20
C ARG A 219 -4.68 4.31 -12.65
N ARG A 220 -4.16 4.34 -11.42
CA ARG A 220 -3.65 3.14 -10.75
C ARG A 220 -4.73 2.09 -10.48
N ARG A 221 -5.92 2.53 -10.02
CA ARG A 221 -7.07 1.65 -9.82
C ARG A 221 -7.45 0.96 -11.13
N VAL A 222 -7.60 1.75 -12.20
CA VAL A 222 -7.94 1.28 -13.54
C VAL A 222 -6.85 0.35 -14.11
N GLU A 223 -5.57 0.74 -14.05
CA GLU A 223 -4.44 -0.07 -14.52
C GLU A 223 -4.45 -1.45 -13.87
N TYR A 224 -4.67 -1.49 -12.56
CA TYR A 224 -4.73 -2.73 -11.82
C TYR A 224 -5.90 -3.62 -12.23
N GLU A 225 -7.09 -3.06 -12.40
CA GLU A 225 -8.28 -3.77 -12.86
C GLU A 225 -8.10 -4.35 -14.28
N ILE A 226 -7.53 -3.55 -15.19
CA ILE A 226 -7.20 -3.97 -16.55
C ILE A 226 -6.14 -5.08 -16.54
N PHE A 227 -5.10 -4.94 -15.71
CA PHE A 227 -4.06 -5.96 -15.58
C PHE A 227 -4.65 -7.31 -15.16
N LEU A 228 -5.58 -7.34 -14.20
CA LEU A 228 -6.23 -8.57 -13.76
C LEU A 228 -7.02 -9.23 -14.90
N LEU A 229 -7.75 -8.46 -15.70
CA LEU A 229 -8.49 -8.97 -16.86
C LEU A 229 -7.55 -9.54 -17.93
N VAL A 230 -6.46 -8.85 -18.24
CA VAL A 230 -5.44 -9.32 -19.19
C VAL A 230 -4.77 -10.61 -18.66
N GLU A 231 -4.44 -10.65 -17.38
CA GLU A 231 -3.88 -11.84 -16.73
C GLU A 231 -4.84 -13.03 -16.83
N GLU A 232 -6.12 -12.82 -16.55
CA GLU A 232 -7.16 -13.85 -16.68
C GLU A 232 -7.26 -14.37 -18.12
N MET A 233 -7.27 -13.49 -19.13
CA MET A 233 -7.35 -13.88 -20.54
C MET A 233 -6.20 -14.82 -20.98
N HIS A 234 -5.00 -14.63 -20.41
CA HIS A 234 -3.83 -15.45 -20.73
C HIS A 234 -3.73 -16.73 -19.91
N VAL A 235 -4.15 -16.69 -18.64
CA VAL A 235 -3.93 -17.78 -17.68
C VAL A 235 -5.12 -18.73 -17.63
N LEU A 236 -6.35 -18.24 -17.81
CA LEU A 236 -7.57 -19.03 -17.61
C LEU A 236 -7.64 -20.25 -18.54
N GLY A 237 -7.32 -20.10 -19.82
CA GLY A 237 -7.35 -21.20 -20.77
C GLY A 237 -6.33 -22.30 -20.45
N ILE A 238 -5.16 -21.92 -19.93
CA ILE A 238 -4.12 -22.86 -19.48
C ILE A 238 -4.60 -23.61 -18.24
N VAL A 239 -5.14 -22.88 -17.26
CA VAL A 239 -5.67 -23.47 -16.02
C VAL A 239 -6.83 -24.43 -16.29
N GLN A 240 -7.75 -24.07 -17.21
CA GLN A 240 -8.88 -24.92 -17.60
C GLN A 240 -8.45 -26.19 -18.35
N SER A 241 -7.38 -26.12 -19.12
CA SER A 241 -6.83 -27.28 -19.84
C SER A 241 -6.13 -28.28 -18.91
N GLY A 242 -5.83 -27.86 -17.69
CA GLY A 242 -5.10 -28.67 -16.70
C GLY A 242 -3.60 -28.75 -16.99
N PHE A 243 -2.90 -29.53 -16.16
CA PHE A 243 -1.44 -29.68 -16.21
C PHE A 243 -1.06 -31.16 -16.30
N GLY A 244 -0.03 -31.48 -17.07
CA GLY A 244 0.48 -32.84 -17.19
C GLY A 244 1.32 -33.28 -16.00
N SER A 245 1.83 -32.34 -15.20
CA SER A 245 2.57 -32.62 -13.97
C SER A 245 2.44 -31.51 -12.92
N VAL A 246 2.77 -31.84 -11.67
CA VAL A 246 2.86 -30.87 -10.57
C VAL A 246 3.90 -29.79 -10.86
N ASN A 247 5.02 -30.12 -11.51
CA ASN A 247 6.06 -29.17 -11.84
C ASN A 247 5.62 -28.14 -12.87
N GLU A 248 4.81 -28.54 -13.86
CA GLU A 248 4.21 -27.61 -14.83
C GLU A 248 3.26 -26.61 -14.16
N PHE A 249 2.44 -27.09 -13.22
CA PHE A 249 1.58 -26.22 -12.42
C PHE A 249 2.38 -25.21 -11.60
N ILE A 250 3.41 -25.66 -10.87
CA ILE A 250 4.28 -24.80 -10.06
C ILE A 250 5.01 -23.77 -10.94
N ALA A 251 5.50 -24.17 -12.10
CA ALA A 251 6.18 -23.27 -13.03
C ALA A 251 5.26 -22.13 -13.50
N LEU A 252 4.00 -22.43 -13.84
CA LEU A 252 3.02 -21.41 -14.19
C LEU A 252 2.73 -20.48 -13.01
N ALA A 253 2.48 -21.04 -11.82
CA ALA A 253 2.20 -20.25 -10.61
C ALA A 253 3.33 -19.26 -10.29
N ASN A 254 4.59 -19.70 -10.37
CA ASN A 254 5.77 -18.85 -10.18
C ASN A 254 5.87 -17.75 -11.26
N SER A 255 5.59 -18.10 -12.53
CA SER A 255 5.59 -17.12 -13.63
C SER A 255 4.55 -16.02 -13.41
N VAL A 256 3.33 -16.38 -13.01
CA VAL A 256 2.26 -15.43 -12.66
C VAL A 256 2.66 -14.56 -11.46
N SER A 257 3.16 -15.18 -10.38
CA SER A 257 3.59 -14.44 -9.18
C SER A 257 4.71 -13.44 -9.49
N ASN A 258 5.75 -13.85 -10.23
CA ASN A 258 6.86 -12.98 -10.60
C ASN A 258 6.41 -11.82 -11.52
N ARG A 259 5.46 -12.06 -12.42
CA ARG A 259 4.87 -11.01 -13.27
C ARG A 259 4.16 -9.95 -12.43
N ARG A 260 3.34 -10.38 -11.46
CA ARG A 260 2.64 -9.47 -10.52
C ARG A 260 3.63 -8.61 -9.72
N LYS A 261 4.70 -9.22 -9.19
CA LYS A 261 5.76 -8.51 -8.43
C LYS A 261 6.51 -7.48 -9.27
N SER A 262 6.96 -7.88 -10.46
CA SER A 262 7.69 -7.00 -11.38
C SER A 262 6.85 -5.78 -11.78
N ARG A 263 5.56 -5.99 -12.08
CA ARG A 263 4.63 -4.90 -12.38
C ARG A 263 4.44 -3.95 -11.19
N ALA A 264 4.14 -4.50 -10.01
CA ALA A 264 3.84 -3.70 -8.82
C ALA A 264 5.00 -2.75 -8.49
N GLY A 265 6.24 -3.26 -8.53
CA GLY A 265 7.44 -2.47 -8.23
C GLY A 265 7.71 -1.29 -9.18
N LYS A 266 7.21 -1.33 -10.43
CA LYS A 266 7.47 -0.25 -11.42
C LYS A 266 6.25 0.61 -11.76
N SER A 267 5.04 0.16 -11.40
CA SER A 267 3.78 0.84 -11.73
C SER A 267 3.78 2.30 -11.29
N LEU A 268 4.16 2.58 -10.04
CA LEU A 268 4.08 3.93 -9.48
C LEU A 268 5.00 4.92 -10.21
N GLU A 269 6.24 4.52 -10.50
CA GLU A 269 7.19 5.33 -11.26
C GLU A 269 6.69 5.61 -12.69
N LEU A 270 6.14 4.60 -13.37
CA LEU A 270 5.62 4.77 -14.74
C LEU A 270 4.43 5.75 -14.79
N HIS A 271 3.54 5.71 -13.79
CA HIS A 271 2.46 6.70 -13.71
C HIS A 271 3.00 8.11 -13.50
N LEU A 272 3.99 8.28 -12.62
CA LEU A 272 4.60 9.59 -12.37
C LEU A 272 5.31 10.14 -13.61
N GLU A 273 6.10 9.30 -14.31
CA GLU A 273 6.75 9.66 -15.57
C GLU A 273 5.73 10.16 -16.61
N GLN A 274 4.61 9.45 -16.76
CA GLN A 274 3.57 9.85 -17.70
C GLN A 274 2.89 11.17 -17.26
N LEU A 275 2.59 11.33 -15.98
CA LEU A 275 1.98 12.55 -15.45
C LEU A 275 2.89 13.77 -15.60
N PHE A 276 4.20 13.63 -15.35
CA PHE A 276 5.15 14.73 -15.56
C PHE A 276 5.13 15.21 -17.01
N ASN A 277 5.17 14.27 -17.96
CA ASN A 277 5.10 14.59 -19.40
C ASN A 277 3.78 15.26 -19.79
N GLU A 278 2.64 14.76 -19.30
CA GLU A 278 1.30 15.30 -19.59
C GLU A 278 1.10 16.71 -19.02
N HIS A 279 1.66 16.99 -17.83
CA HIS A 279 1.55 18.29 -17.16
C HIS A 279 2.69 19.26 -17.50
N GLY A 280 3.50 18.92 -18.52
CA GLY A 280 4.51 19.81 -19.09
C GLY A 280 5.84 19.88 -18.33
N LEU A 281 6.03 19.06 -17.30
CA LEU A 281 7.34 18.86 -16.67
C LEU A 281 8.14 17.85 -17.51
N LYS A 282 8.73 18.33 -18.60
CA LYS A 282 9.43 17.49 -19.60
C LYS A 282 10.94 17.38 -19.36
N THR A 283 11.49 18.20 -18.47
CA THR A 283 12.93 18.24 -18.15
C THR A 283 13.20 17.39 -16.92
N PHE A 284 13.36 16.10 -17.14
CA PHE A 284 13.79 15.14 -16.13
C PHE A 284 14.47 13.95 -16.78
N GLU A 285 15.22 13.19 -15.99
CA GLU A 285 15.86 11.96 -16.41
C GLU A 285 15.59 10.86 -15.39
N THR A 286 15.23 9.68 -15.87
CA THR A 286 15.13 8.46 -15.06
C THR A 286 16.37 7.61 -15.29
N GLN A 287 16.76 6.78 -14.31
CA GLN A 287 17.97 5.95 -14.39
C GLN A 287 19.29 6.75 -14.56
N ALA A 288 19.25 8.06 -14.29
CA ALA A 288 20.43 8.92 -14.27
C ALA A 288 21.43 8.42 -13.22
N VAL A 289 22.71 8.34 -13.60
CA VAL A 289 23.78 7.98 -12.67
C VAL A 289 24.30 9.24 -11.99
N THR A 290 24.32 9.24 -10.66
CA THR A 290 24.86 10.31 -9.81
C THR A 290 26.22 9.87 -9.24
N GLU A 291 26.42 9.90 -7.92
CA GLU A 291 27.66 9.47 -7.30
C GLU A 291 27.81 7.94 -7.32
N GLY A 292 28.95 7.48 -7.84
CA GLY A 292 29.25 6.07 -7.99
C GLY A 292 28.31 5.41 -9.00
N ASN A 293 27.46 4.49 -8.53
CA ASN A 293 26.47 3.76 -9.34
C ASN A 293 25.03 3.97 -8.82
N LYS A 294 24.81 5.01 -8.02
CA LYS A 294 23.48 5.33 -7.51
C LYS A 294 22.62 5.92 -8.62
N LYS A 295 21.32 5.65 -8.53
CA LYS A 295 20.33 6.01 -9.55
C LYS A 295 19.04 6.45 -8.86
N PRO A 296 18.86 7.75 -8.60
CA PRO A 296 17.57 8.23 -8.12
C PRO A 296 16.47 7.91 -9.13
N ASP A 297 15.25 7.73 -8.65
CA ASP A 297 14.10 7.39 -9.51
C ASP A 297 13.86 8.48 -10.56
N PHE A 298 13.87 9.75 -10.12
CA PHE A 298 13.81 10.92 -10.99
C PHE A 298 14.84 11.98 -10.59
N LEU A 299 15.57 12.48 -11.59
CA LEU A 299 16.53 13.57 -11.46
C LEU A 299 16.11 14.75 -12.36
N PHE A 300 16.14 15.97 -11.83
CA PHE A 300 15.74 17.17 -12.54
C PHE A 300 16.86 18.24 -12.52
N PRO A 301 17.11 18.95 -13.64
CA PRO A 301 16.44 18.79 -14.93
C PRO A 301 17.01 17.65 -15.79
N SER A 302 18.26 17.22 -15.55
CA SER A 302 18.93 16.14 -16.27
C SER A 302 20.21 15.71 -15.55
N ALA A 303 20.75 14.54 -15.91
CA ALA A 303 22.07 14.10 -15.44
C ALA A 303 23.18 15.07 -15.86
N GLN A 304 23.08 15.64 -17.07
CA GLN A 304 24.06 16.61 -17.56
C GLN A 304 24.12 17.86 -16.65
N ALA A 305 22.97 18.42 -16.28
CA ALA A 305 22.92 19.56 -15.36
C ALA A 305 23.41 19.17 -13.95
N TYR A 306 23.12 17.94 -13.53
CA TYR A 306 23.60 17.40 -12.25
C TYR A 306 25.14 17.21 -12.20
N HIS A 307 25.80 16.95 -13.33
CA HIS A 307 27.26 16.80 -13.36
C HIS A 307 27.98 18.12 -13.72
N ASP A 308 27.25 19.16 -14.10
CA ASP A 308 27.80 20.48 -14.40
C ASP A 308 27.98 21.30 -13.11
N GLU A 309 29.24 21.52 -12.70
CA GLU A 309 29.60 22.33 -11.54
C GLU A 309 29.13 23.80 -11.67
N ALA A 310 28.98 24.31 -12.89
CA ALA A 310 28.48 25.67 -13.13
C ALA A 310 26.95 25.76 -13.01
N PHE A 311 26.24 24.64 -13.04
CA PHE A 311 24.79 24.63 -12.89
C PHE A 311 24.38 24.89 -11.42
N PRO A 312 23.45 25.82 -11.14
CA PRO A 312 23.07 26.16 -9.76
C PRO A 312 22.43 24.98 -9.02
N GLU A 313 23.00 24.59 -7.88
CA GLU A 313 22.49 23.48 -7.05
C GLU A 313 21.05 23.72 -6.57
N GLN A 314 20.66 24.98 -6.34
CA GLN A 314 19.31 25.32 -5.90
C GLN A 314 18.23 25.01 -6.95
N LYS A 315 18.64 24.83 -8.22
CA LYS A 315 17.78 24.42 -9.32
C LYS A 315 17.79 22.90 -9.57
N LEU A 316 18.64 22.14 -8.88
CA LEU A 316 18.60 20.68 -8.93
C LEU A 316 17.48 20.15 -8.02
N ARG A 317 16.81 19.10 -8.47
CA ARG A 317 15.81 18.36 -7.69
C ARG A 317 15.98 16.87 -7.92
N MET A 318 15.69 16.08 -6.90
CA MET A 318 15.50 14.63 -7.03
C MET A 318 14.15 14.28 -6.42
N LEU A 319 13.47 13.31 -7.02
CA LEU A 319 12.26 12.72 -6.45
C LEU A 319 12.45 11.21 -6.37
N ALA A 320 12.59 10.70 -5.15
CA ALA A 320 12.52 9.28 -4.89
C ALA A 320 11.07 8.83 -4.74
N VAL A 321 10.76 7.58 -5.08
CA VAL A 321 9.41 7.03 -5.11
C VAL A 321 9.36 5.79 -4.24
N LYS A 322 8.54 5.83 -3.18
CA LYS A 322 8.30 4.67 -2.33
C LYS A 322 6.81 4.54 -2.04
N THR A 323 6.17 3.47 -2.52
CA THR A 323 4.76 3.19 -2.22
C THR A 323 4.49 3.27 -0.72
N THR A 324 5.38 2.66 0.08
CA THR A 324 5.43 2.75 1.54
C THR A 324 6.80 3.25 1.98
N CYS A 325 6.86 4.24 2.87
CA CYS A 325 8.12 4.87 3.28
C CYS A 325 8.68 4.35 4.62
N LYS A 326 7.86 3.71 5.47
CA LYS A 326 8.29 3.10 6.75
C LYS A 326 9.55 2.23 6.55
N ASP A 327 10.59 2.53 7.33
CA ASP A 327 11.92 1.90 7.36
C ASP A 327 12.76 1.93 6.07
N ARG A 328 12.19 2.38 4.94
CA ARG A 328 12.87 2.36 3.63
C ARG A 328 13.32 3.73 3.13
N TRP A 329 12.81 4.82 3.73
CA TRP A 329 13.14 6.17 3.27
C TRP A 329 14.62 6.53 3.46
N ARG A 330 15.32 5.98 4.46
CA ARG A 330 16.75 6.32 4.70
C ARG A 330 17.67 5.92 3.53
N GLN A 331 17.23 5.00 2.69
CA GLN A 331 17.98 4.54 1.52
C GLN A 331 18.19 5.65 0.49
N ILE A 332 17.30 6.65 0.44
CA ILE A 332 17.33 7.71 -0.58
C ILE A 332 18.33 8.83 -0.25
N LEU A 333 18.77 8.92 1.01
CA LEU A 333 19.53 10.08 1.53
C LEU A 333 20.88 10.27 0.85
N ASN A 334 21.44 9.19 0.34
CA ASN A 334 22.75 9.22 -0.29
C ASN A 334 22.65 9.15 -1.81
N GLU A 335 21.47 9.27 -2.42
CA GLU A 335 21.33 9.04 -3.88
C GLU A 335 21.80 10.21 -4.74
N ALA A 336 21.91 11.43 -4.21
CA ALA A 336 22.40 12.58 -4.96
C ALA A 336 23.06 13.62 -4.03
N ASP A 337 24.39 13.56 -3.89
CA ASP A 337 25.13 14.35 -2.90
C ASP A 337 25.02 15.88 -3.13
N ARG A 338 24.81 16.34 -4.37
CA ARG A 338 24.63 17.77 -4.69
C ARG A 338 23.26 18.32 -4.28
N ILE A 339 22.28 17.47 -3.97
CA ILE A 339 20.90 17.87 -3.70
C ILE A 339 20.59 17.76 -2.22
N GLN A 340 20.51 18.90 -1.54
CA GLN A 340 20.25 18.93 -0.10
C GLN A 340 18.78 18.70 0.29
N ASP A 341 17.84 19.15 -0.54
CA ASP A 341 16.40 18.95 -0.30
C ASP A 341 15.91 17.76 -1.13
N ILE A 342 15.67 16.63 -0.48
CA ILE A 342 15.29 15.39 -1.14
C ILE A 342 13.77 15.26 -1.11
N TYR A 343 13.14 15.14 -2.28
CA TYR A 343 11.71 14.92 -2.36
C TYR A 343 11.43 13.41 -2.35
N LEU A 344 10.46 13.00 -1.54
CA LEU A 344 10.02 11.62 -1.43
C LEU A 344 8.52 11.53 -1.74
N PHE A 345 8.21 10.93 -2.89
CA PHE A 345 6.84 10.57 -3.24
C PHE A 345 6.39 9.32 -2.49
N THR A 346 5.22 9.36 -1.84
CA THR A 346 4.64 8.19 -1.19
C THR A 346 3.11 8.13 -1.20
N LEU A 347 2.57 6.92 -1.10
CA LEU A 347 1.13 6.65 -0.94
C LEU A 347 0.76 6.17 0.46
N GLN A 348 1.70 6.22 1.40
CA GLN A 348 1.47 5.79 2.78
C GLN A 348 0.33 6.58 3.43
N GLU A 349 -0.57 5.88 4.14
CA GLU A 349 -1.69 6.51 4.85
C GLU A 349 -1.24 7.14 6.19
N GLY A 350 -0.39 8.17 6.07
CA GLY A 350 0.18 8.91 7.20
C GLY A 350 1.54 8.40 7.66
N VAL A 351 2.20 9.22 8.46
CA VAL A 351 3.42 8.93 9.24
C VAL A 351 3.23 9.46 10.66
N SER A 352 3.97 8.93 11.63
CA SER A 352 3.98 9.48 12.98
C SER A 352 4.68 10.86 13.01
N VAL A 353 4.41 11.65 14.05
CA VAL A 353 5.11 12.94 14.23
C VAL A 353 6.60 12.74 14.44
N ALA A 354 7.01 11.70 15.17
CA ALA A 354 8.43 11.40 15.38
C ALA A 354 9.11 10.96 14.07
N GLN A 355 8.50 10.04 13.32
CA GLN A 355 8.97 9.62 11.99
C GLN A 355 9.13 10.82 11.05
N PHE A 356 8.18 11.75 11.05
CA PHE A 356 8.27 12.95 10.22
C PHE A 356 9.36 13.92 10.68
N GLN A 357 9.58 14.06 11.99
CA GLN A 357 10.67 14.87 12.51
C GLN A 357 12.04 14.31 12.09
N GLU A 358 12.21 12.99 12.08
CA GLU A 358 13.42 12.35 11.55
C GLU A 358 13.60 12.67 10.05
N MET A 359 12.54 12.59 9.26
CA MET A 359 12.56 12.96 7.84
C MET A 359 12.96 14.43 7.65
N GLN A 360 12.41 15.34 8.46
CA GLN A 360 12.73 16.77 8.39
C GLN A 360 14.18 17.07 8.77
N GLN A 361 14.73 16.38 9.77
CA GLN A 361 16.14 16.53 10.18
C GLN A 361 17.09 16.17 9.03
N GLU A 362 16.74 15.16 8.24
CA GLU A 362 17.46 14.74 7.03
C GLU A 362 17.01 15.50 5.77
N ARG A 363 16.25 16.59 5.92
CA ARG A 363 15.77 17.46 4.83
C ARG A 363 14.92 16.76 3.76
N VAL A 364 14.22 15.69 4.16
CA VAL A 364 13.26 15.01 3.29
C VAL A 364 11.95 15.77 3.25
N ARG A 365 11.46 16.02 2.04
CA ARG A 365 10.17 16.68 1.77
C ARG A 365 9.18 15.69 1.18
N LEU A 366 8.05 15.49 1.85
CA LEU A 366 7.06 14.52 1.42
C LEU A 366 6.17 15.07 0.30
N VAL A 367 6.15 14.36 -0.84
CA VAL A 367 5.19 14.56 -1.92
C VAL A 367 4.12 13.47 -1.79
N VAL A 368 2.88 13.88 -1.55
CA VAL A 368 1.77 12.97 -1.24
C VAL A 368 0.54 13.44 -2.01
N PRO A 369 -0.23 12.54 -2.66
CA PRO A 369 -1.49 12.92 -3.29
C PRO A 369 -2.42 13.65 -2.32
N SER A 370 -3.00 14.76 -2.76
CA SER A 370 -3.87 15.62 -1.95
C SER A 370 -5.01 14.87 -1.24
N SER A 371 -5.56 13.83 -1.85
CA SER A 371 -6.60 12.97 -1.26
C SER A 371 -6.14 12.13 -0.06
N LEU A 372 -4.83 12.03 0.19
CA LEU A 372 -4.25 11.29 1.31
C LEU A 372 -3.76 12.21 2.44
N HIS A 373 -3.75 13.53 2.25
CA HIS A 373 -3.25 14.47 3.27
C HIS A 373 -4.05 14.39 4.57
N ASP A 374 -5.36 14.10 4.48
CA ASP A 374 -6.23 13.96 5.65
C ASP A 374 -5.92 12.71 6.50
N LYS A 375 -5.16 11.76 5.96
CA LYS A 375 -4.63 10.59 6.68
C LYS A 375 -3.44 10.93 7.57
N TYR A 376 -2.77 12.04 7.33
CA TYR A 376 -1.62 12.47 8.13
C TYR A 376 -2.07 13.19 9.42
N PRO A 377 -1.30 13.11 10.52
CA PRO A 377 -1.48 13.97 11.69
C PRO A 377 -1.57 15.46 11.33
N LYS A 378 -2.44 16.22 12.00
CA LYS A 378 -2.67 17.64 11.68
C LYS A 378 -1.39 18.49 11.66
N ALA A 379 -0.47 18.23 12.59
CA ALA A 379 0.82 18.91 12.70
C ALA A 379 1.77 18.68 11.50
N ILE A 380 1.47 17.71 10.63
CA ILE A 380 2.30 17.36 9.47
C ILE A 380 1.72 17.92 8.18
N ARG A 381 0.38 18.09 8.11
CA ARG A 381 -0.35 18.37 6.86
C ARG A 381 0.12 19.62 6.12
N GLU A 382 0.49 20.67 6.86
CA GLU A 382 0.95 21.93 6.26
C GLU A 382 2.30 21.83 5.55
N TYR A 383 3.08 20.78 5.85
CA TYR A 383 4.38 20.53 5.25
C TYR A 383 4.33 19.55 4.07
N LEU A 384 3.15 18.97 3.78
CA LEU A 384 2.98 18.04 2.67
C LEU A 384 2.88 18.80 1.36
N ILE A 385 3.55 18.30 0.33
CA ILE A 385 3.51 18.84 -1.02
C ILE A 385 2.58 17.94 -1.83
N SER A 386 1.58 18.50 -2.52
CA SER A 386 0.76 17.74 -3.46
C SER A 386 1.57 17.38 -4.71
N LEU A 387 1.13 16.39 -5.49
CA LEU A 387 1.80 16.07 -6.75
C LEU A 387 1.73 17.26 -7.72
N GLU A 388 0.59 17.94 -7.77
CA GLU A 388 0.38 19.17 -8.55
C GLU A 388 1.36 20.27 -8.15
N THR A 389 1.48 20.57 -6.84
CA THR A 389 2.42 21.60 -6.36
C THR A 389 3.86 21.23 -6.68
N PHE A 390 4.26 19.97 -6.49
CA PHE A 390 5.61 19.53 -6.85
C PHE A 390 5.90 19.74 -8.35
N ILE A 391 4.95 19.41 -9.22
CA ILE A 391 5.08 19.59 -10.67
C ILE A 391 5.25 21.07 -11.02
N ASP A 392 4.39 21.93 -10.49
CA ASP A 392 4.41 23.36 -10.80
C ASP A 392 5.64 24.08 -10.24
N GLU A 393 6.03 23.80 -9.00
CA GLU A 393 7.25 24.33 -8.40
C GLU A 393 8.47 23.91 -9.19
N THR A 394 8.58 22.62 -9.57
CA THR A 394 9.72 22.11 -10.33
C THR A 394 9.79 22.73 -11.72
N LYS A 395 8.66 22.86 -12.41
CA LYS A 395 8.60 23.56 -13.72
C LYS A 395 9.11 24.99 -13.61
N SER A 396 8.68 25.72 -12.58
CA SER A 396 9.05 27.13 -12.40
C SER A 396 10.56 27.38 -12.27
N LEU A 397 11.36 26.38 -11.90
CA LEU A 397 12.82 26.49 -11.81
C LEU A 397 13.52 26.55 -13.18
N TYR A 398 12.86 26.02 -14.21
CA TYR A 398 13.39 25.81 -15.56
C TYR A 398 12.66 26.65 -16.62
N VAL A 399 11.70 27.47 -16.21
CA VAL A 399 11.10 28.50 -17.05
C VAL A 399 11.94 29.77 -16.87
N ASP A 400 12.41 30.32 -17.98
CA ASP A 400 13.12 31.62 -18.02
C ASP A 400 12.18 32.80 -17.76
#